data_AF-A0A6N6PYB6-F1
#
_entry.id   AF-A0A6N6PYB6-F1
#
_cell.length_a   1.000
_cell.length_b   1.000
_cell.length_c   1.000
_cell.angle_alpha   90.00
_cell.angle_beta   90.00
_cell.angle_gamma   90.00
#
_symmetry.space_group_name_H-M   'P 1'
#
loop_
_entity.id
_entity.type
_entity.pdbx_description
1 polymer ?
#
loop_
_entity_poly.entity_id
_entity_poly.type
_entity_poly.pdbx_seq_one_letter_code
_entity_poly.pdbx_strand_id
1 'polypeptide(L)'
;MKRGTFILFTLLAVAGGWFAAGYYGAQHFRAATSTPTVDELAWMQVEFALTSQQMDNVRKVHNEYRPRCREMCNRVAVRQSELVLLLQASGEITPAVRAKLREASDLRADCESAMLQHFYHVSQAMPAPQGKRYLEEMHRLTLVPHVGSPALMVGPDSHAHGHPH
;
A
#
# COMPACT_ATOMS: atom_id res chain seq x y z
N MET A 1 11.53 47.57 33.44
CA MET A 1 10.70 46.38 33.10
C MET A 1 10.31 46.29 31.62
N LYS A 2 9.98 47.38 30.90
CA LYS A 2 9.54 47.34 29.48
C LYS A 2 10.61 46.96 28.44
N ARG A 3 11.90 47.24 28.73
CA ARG A 3 13.01 46.96 27.80
C ARG A 3 13.38 45.47 27.76
N GLY A 4 13.33 44.78 28.90
CA GLY A 4 13.62 43.34 28.98
C GLY A 4 12.57 42.48 28.29
N THR A 5 11.29 42.83 28.42
CA THR A 5 10.20 42.13 27.71
C THR A 5 10.32 42.33 26.21
N PHE A 6 10.68 43.53 25.74
CA PHE A 6 10.86 43.80 24.31
C PHE A 6 12.01 42.96 23.71
N ILE A 7 13.14 42.87 24.42
CA ILE A 7 14.29 42.04 24.01
C ILE A 7 13.90 40.55 23.95
N LEU A 8 13.14 40.06 24.94
CA LEU A 8 12.69 38.67 24.97
C LEU A 8 11.76 38.34 23.80
N PHE A 9 10.79 39.21 23.48
CA PHE A 9 9.90 39.03 22.33
C PHE A 9 10.65 39.06 21.00
N THR A 10 11.63 39.96 20.85
CA THR A 10 12.44 40.02 19.62
C THR A 10 13.29 38.76 19.45
N LEU A 11 13.89 38.23 20.53
CA LEU A 11 14.64 36.97 20.47
C LEU A 11 13.74 35.78 20.11
N LEU A 12 12.53 35.73 20.68
CA LEU A 12 11.58 34.66 20.39
C LEU A 12 11.10 34.69 18.92
N ALA A 13 10.85 35.89 18.39
CA ALA A 13 10.44 36.08 17.00
C ALA A 13 11.54 35.70 16.01
N VAL A 14 12.80 36.05 16.31
CA VAL A 14 13.95 35.65 15.49
C VAL A 14 14.17 34.13 15.53
N ALA A 15 14.06 33.51 16.70
CA ALA A 15 14.18 32.05 16.85
C ALA A 15 13.05 31.31 16.11
N GLY A 16 11.80 31.79 16.24
CA GLY A 16 10.66 31.23 15.53
C GLY A 16 10.77 31.39 14.02
N GLY A 17 11.22 32.55 13.54
CA GLY A 17 11.48 32.79 12.12
C GLY A 17 12.59 31.90 11.56
N TRP A 18 13.68 31.69 12.31
CA TRP A 18 14.77 30.80 11.91
C TRP A 18 14.33 29.34 11.86
N PHE A 19 13.56 28.90 12.85
CA PHE A 19 13.00 27.54 12.88
C PHE A 19 12.00 27.30 11.74
N ALA A 20 11.10 28.26 11.50
CA ALA A 20 10.15 28.17 10.38
C ALA A 20 10.87 28.15 9.03
N ALA A 21 11.83 29.06 8.81
CA ALA A 21 12.62 29.10 7.57
C ALA A 21 13.41 27.80 7.36
N GLY A 22 14.01 27.24 8.42
CA GLY A 22 14.68 25.94 8.37
C GLY A 22 13.72 24.79 8.07
N TYR A 23 12.53 24.79 8.67
CA TYR A 23 11.50 23.77 8.46
C TYR A 23 10.93 23.81 7.04
N TYR A 24 10.55 25.00 6.54
CA TYR A 24 10.08 25.19 5.17
C TYR A 24 11.20 24.93 4.15
N GLY A 25 12.42 25.38 4.41
CA GLY A 25 13.58 25.09 3.58
C GLY A 25 13.87 23.59 3.48
N ALA A 26 13.83 22.87 4.61
CA ALA A 26 13.98 21.43 4.63
C ALA A 26 12.82 20.70 3.94
N GLN A 27 11.58 21.18 4.06
CA GLN A 27 10.45 20.61 3.31
C GLN A 27 10.58 20.81 1.81
N HIS A 28 10.94 22.02 1.35
CA HIS A 28 11.16 22.32 -0.06
C HIS A 28 12.35 21.55 -0.62
N PHE A 29 13.44 21.42 0.14
CA PHE A 29 14.60 20.65 -0.29
C PHE A 29 14.30 19.16 -0.32
N ARG A 30 13.59 18.60 0.66
CA ARG A 30 13.15 17.19 0.63
C ARG A 30 12.18 16.91 -0.52
N ALA A 31 11.31 17.86 -0.87
CA ALA A 31 10.47 17.76 -2.05
C ALA A 31 11.28 17.83 -3.36
N ALA A 32 12.34 18.64 -3.41
CA ALA A 32 13.20 18.81 -4.59
C ALA A 32 14.26 17.70 -4.74
N THR A 33 14.75 17.13 -3.64
CA THR A 33 15.71 16.01 -3.58
C THR A 33 15.03 14.68 -3.32
N SER A 34 13.70 14.60 -3.49
CA SER A 34 13.06 13.31 -3.69
C SER A 34 13.75 12.70 -4.89
N THR A 35 14.63 11.73 -4.65
CA THR A 35 15.26 10.91 -5.68
C THR A 35 14.17 10.53 -6.67
N PRO A 36 14.38 10.69 -8.00
CA PRO A 36 13.39 10.23 -8.96
C PRO A 36 13.17 8.77 -8.61
N THR A 37 11.96 8.47 -8.12
CA THR A 37 11.51 7.09 -7.94
C THR A 37 11.83 6.45 -9.27
N VAL A 38 12.68 5.40 -9.28
CA VAL A 38 12.77 4.50 -10.43
C VAL A 38 11.35 4.33 -10.90
N ASP A 39 11.01 4.84 -12.09
CA ASP A 39 9.61 5.01 -12.47
C ASP A 39 8.99 3.62 -12.44
N GLU A 40 8.25 3.34 -11.36
CA GLU A 40 7.71 2.01 -11.03
C GLU A 40 6.77 1.55 -12.15
N LEU A 41 6.34 2.48 -13.02
CA LEU A 41 5.45 2.27 -14.14
C LEU A 41 6.15 2.41 -15.50
N ALA A 42 7.48 2.63 -15.56
CA ALA A 42 8.21 2.74 -16.82
C ALA A 42 8.07 1.47 -17.69
N TRP A 43 7.97 0.31 -17.04
CA TRP A 43 7.71 -0.96 -17.73
C TRP A 43 6.37 -0.96 -18.47
N MET A 44 5.35 -0.27 -17.94
CA MET A 44 4.02 -0.23 -18.56
C MET A 44 4.04 0.49 -19.90
N GLN A 45 4.89 1.51 -20.03
CA GLN A 45 5.03 2.24 -21.28
C GLN A 45 5.55 1.33 -22.40
N VAL A 46 6.51 0.46 -22.08
CA VAL A 46 7.09 -0.51 -23.02
C VAL A 46 6.11 -1.65 -23.31
N GLU A 47 5.53 -2.25 -22.27
CA GLU A 47 4.65 -3.43 -22.40
C GLU A 47 3.34 -3.14 -23.16
N PHE A 48 2.75 -1.96 -22.92
CA PHE A 48 1.48 -1.56 -23.51
C PHE A 48 1.64 -0.55 -24.67
N ALA A 49 2.89 -0.30 -25.11
CA ALA A 49 3.22 0.64 -26.20
C ALA A 49 2.52 2.01 -26.03
N LEU A 50 2.56 2.55 -24.82
CA LEU A 50 1.87 3.81 -24.50
C LEU A 50 2.70 5.02 -24.98
N THR A 51 2.01 6.03 -25.49
CA THR A 51 2.65 7.34 -25.72
C THR A 51 2.99 7.99 -24.39
N SER A 52 3.90 8.98 -24.40
CA SER A 52 4.23 9.76 -23.20
C SER A 52 2.98 10.36 -22.55
N GLN A 53 2.08 10.93 -23.35
CA GLN A 53 0.83 11.52 -22.88
C GLN A 53 -0.11 10.48 -22.24
N GLN A 54 -0.23 9.29 -22.81
CA GLN A 54 -1.03 8.20 -22.22
C GLN A 54 -0.41 7.72 -20.91
N MET A 55 0.92 7.63 -20.85
CA MET A 55 1.64 7.27 -19.65
C MET A 55 1.45 8.31 -18.53
N ASP A 56 1.40 9.60 -18.85
CA ASP A 56 1.14 10.66 -17.87
C ASP A 56 -0.26 10.56 -17.27
N ASN A 57 -1.27 10.20 -18.06
CA ASN A 57 -2.62 9.94 -17.56
C ASN A 57 -2.64 8.74 -16.61
N VAL A 58 -1.96 7.64 -16.97
CA VAL A 58 -1.83 6.45 -16.12
C VAL A 58 -1.10 6.80 -14.81
N ARG A 59 0.00 7.56 -14.87
CA ARG A 59 0.73 8.02 -13.68
C ARG A 59 -0.15 8.85 -12.77
N LYS A 60 -0.97 9.75 -13.33
CA LYS A 60 -1.91 10.56 -12.54
C LYS A 60 -2.87 9.67 -11.75
N VAL A 61 -3.57 8.76 -12.43
CA VAL A 61 -4.51 7.83 -11.78
C VAL A 61 -3.81 6.96 -10.72
N HIS A 62 -2.61 6.45 -11.03
CA HIS A 62 -1.82 5.67 -10.08
C HIS A 62 -1.43 6.48 -8.83
N ASN A 63 -0.91 7.68 -9.02
CA ASN A 63 -0.45 8.53 -7.92
C ASN A 63 -1.60 9.00 -7.02
N GLU A 64 -2.79 9.21 -7.57
CA GLU A 64 -4.00 9.52 -6.79
C GLU A 64 -4.42 8.35 -5.89
N TYR A 65 -4.22 7.10 -6.33
CA TYR A 65 -4.55 5.91 -5.54
C TYR A 65 -3.51 5.57 -4.46
N ARG A 66 -2.21 5.89 -4.66
CA ARG A 66 -1.11 5.48 -3.75
C ARG A 66 -1.36 5.81 -2.26
N PRO A 67 -1.83 7.00 -1.87
CA PRO A 67 -2.09 7.30 -0.46
C PRO A 67 -3.16 6.40 0.14
N ARG A 68 -4.24 6.14 -0.60
CA ARG A 68 -5.32 5.25 -0.18
C ARG A 68 -4.84 3.81 -0.02
N CYS A 69 -4.04 3.32 -0.97
CA CYS A 69 -3.44 1.99 -0.90
C CYS A 69 -2.62 1.83 0.39
N ARG A 70 -1.72 2.77 0.68
CA ARG A 70 -0.90 2.74 1.90
C ARG A 70 -1.73 2.74 3.18
N GLU A 71 -2.76 3.58 3.24
CA GLU A 71 -3.64 3.65 4.40
C GLU A 71 -4.36 2.32 4.65
N MET A 72 -4.91 1.70 3.60
CA MET A 72 -5.57 0.40 3.73
C MET A 72 -4.60 -0.70 4.17
N CYS A 73 -3.40 -0.75 3.58
CA CYS A 73 -2.36 -1.68 3.98
C CYS A 73 -1.97 -1.51 5.46
N ASN A 74 -1.85 -0.28 5.94
CA ASN A 74 -1.57 0.00 7.35
C ASN A 74 -2.68 -0.52 8.26
N ARG A 75 -3.95 -0.24 7.92
CA ARG A 75 -5.10 -0.72 8.69
C ARG A 75 -5.13 -2.25 8.76
N VAL A 76 -4.88 -2.94 7.65
CA VAL A 76 -4.79 -4.42 7.62
C VAL A 76 -3.68 -4.91 8.54
N ALA A 77 -2.49 -4.31 8.47
CA ALA A 77 -1.34 -4.69 9.30
C ALA A 77 -1.63 -4.53 10.80
N VAL A 78 -2.29 -3.43 11.19
CA VAL A 78 -2.71 -3.19 12.58
C VAL A 78 -3.72 -4.24 13.06
N ARG A 79 -4.73 -4.59 12.25
CA ARG A 79 -5.71 -5.62 12.65
C ARG A 79 -5.09 -7.01 12.72
N GLN A 80 -4.14 -7.31 11.84
CA GLN A 80 -3.40 -8.56 11.88
C GLN A 80 -2.54 -8.66 13.16
N SER A 81 -1.88 -7.57 13.57
CA SER A 81 -1.07 -7.56 14.80
C SER A 81 -1.94 -7.72 16.06
N GLU A 82 -3.11 -7.07 16.10
CA GLU A 82 -4.10 -7.27 17.18
C GLU A 82 -4.54 -8.74 17.28
N LEU A 83 -4.81 -9.39 16.15
CA LEU A 83 -5.20 -10.80 16.13
C LEU A 83 -4.07 -11.71 16.64
N VAL A 84 -2.82 -11.46 16.24
CA VAL A 84 -1.65 -12.21 16.72
C VAL A 84 -1.49 -12.06 18.23
N LEU A 85 -1.62 -10.85 18.77
CA LEU A 85 -1.51 -10.60 20.21
C LEU A 85 -2.63 -11.33 20.99
N LEU A 86 -3.86 -11.34 20.46
CA LEU A 86 -4.96 -12.07 21.09
C LEU A 86 -4.74 -13.58 21.11
N LEU A 87 -4.24 -14.14 20.00
CA LEU A 87 -3.91 -15.56 19.91
C LEU A 87 -2.79 -15.94 20.90
N GLN A 88 -1.76 -15.10 21.01
CA GLN A 88 -0.66 -15.31 21.96
C GLN A 88 -1.11 -15.21 23.42
N ALA A 89 -2.10 -14.35 23.72
CA ALA A 89 -2.62 -14.19 25.07
C ALA A 89 -3.59 -15.31 25.49
N SER A 90 -4.43 -15.81 24.59
CA SER A 90 -5.41 -16.85 24.92
C SER A 90 -4.88 -18.27 24.79
N GLY A 91 -3.96 -18.54 23.87
CA GLY A 91 -3.53 -19.91 23.51
C GLY A 91 -4.62 -20.77 22.84
N GLU A 92 -5.85 -20.26 22.75
CA GLU A 92 -7.03 -20.95 22.23
C GLU A 92 -7.87 -20.04 21.34
N ILE A 93 -8.68 -20.64 20.46
CA ILE A 93 -9.62 -19.91 19.60
C ILE A 93 -10.86 -19.51 20.38
N THR A 94 -10.79 -18.36 21.04
CA THR A 94 -11.89 -17.77 21.80
C THR A 94 -12.92 -17.08 20.88
N PRO A 95 -14.14 -16.76 21.38
CA PRO A 95 -15.08 -15.91 20.65
C PRO A 95 -14.48 -14.56 20.23
N ALA A 96 -13.61 -13.97 21.06
CA ALA A 96 -12.93 -12.72 20.76
C ALA A 96 -11.94 -12.86 19.60
N VAL A 97 -11.16 -13.96 19.56
CA VAL A 97 -10.28 -14.30 18.44
C VAL A 97 -11.10 -14.49 17.16
N ARG A 98 -12.24 -15.21 17.20
CA ARG A 98 -13.11 -15.37 16.03
C ARG A 98 -13.69 -14.04 15.54
N ALA A 99 -14.05 -13.14 16.45
CA ALA A 99 -14.52 -11.81 16.08
C ALA A 99 -13.43 -10.99 15.38
N LYS A 100 -12.22 -10.95 15.94
CA LYS A 100 -11.09 -10.25 15.32
C LYS A 100 -10.62 -10.85 14.01
N LEU A 101 -10.71 -12.17 13.86
CA LEU A 101 -10.45 -12.83 12.59
C LEU A 101 -11.40 -12.34 11.50
N ARG A 102 -12.71 -12.22 11.80
CA ARG A 102 -13.69 -11.67 10.86
C ARG A 102 -13.41 -10.20 10.53
N GLU A 103 -13.12 -9.37 11.52
CA GLU A 103 -12.76 -7.97 11.27
C GLU A 103 -11.53 -7.85 10.36
N ALA A 104 -10.51 -8.69 10.56
CA ALA A 104 -9.33 -8.71 9.71
C ALA A 104 -9.64 -9.19 8.29
N SER A 105 -10.49 -10.22 8.13
CA SER A 105 -10.90 -10.71 6.80
C SER A 105 -11.73 -9.69 6.03
N ASP A 106 -12.66 -9.01 6.70
CA ASP A 106 -13.50 -7.99 6.07
C ASP A 106 -12.64 -6.83 5.56
N LEU A 107 -11.69 -6.37 6.38
CA LEU A 107 -10.77 -5.31 6.00
C LEU A 107 -9.83 -5.72 4.84
N ARG A 108 -9.44 -7.00 4.81
CA ARG A 108 -8.65 -7.57 3.70
C ARG A 108 -9.46 -7.58 2.41
N ALA A 109 -10.72 -8.01 2.47
CA ALA A 109 -11.63 -8.02 1.32
C ALA A 109 -11.89 -6.60 0.78
N ASP A 110 -12.03 -5.60 1.66
CA ASP A 110 -12.14 -4.20 1.27
C ASP A 110 -10.87 -3.73 0.52
N CYS A 111 -9.70 -4.09 1.01
CA CYS A 111 -8.41 -3.76 0.39
C CYS A 111 -8.27 -4.36 -1.00
N GLU A 112 -8.65 -5.63 -1.16
CA GLU A 112 -8.62 -6.31 -2.45
C GLU A 112 -9.63 -5.69 -3.43
N SER A 113 -10.82 -5.36 -2.95
CA SER A 113 -11.85 -4.67 -3.76
C SER A 113 -11.37 -3.29 -4.25
N ALA A 114 -10.74 -2.50 -3.37
CA ALA A 114 -10.20 -1.19 -3.74
C ALA A 114 -9.06 -1.29 -4.76
N MET A 115 -8.22 -2.32 -4.65
CA MET A 115 -7.15 -2.60 -5.60
C MET A 115 -7.69 -3.00 -6.98
N LEU A 116 -8.70 -3.88 -7.01
CA LEU A 116 -9.34 -4.26 -8.28
C LEU A 116 -10.00 -3.05 -8.95
N GLN A 117 -10.70 -2.20 -8.18
CA GLN A 117 -11.26 -0.95 -8.69
C GLN A 117 -10.18 -0.03 -9.29
N HIS A 118 -9.00 0.03 -8.66
CA HIS A 118 -7.86 0.78 -9.19
C HIS A 118 -7.39 0.24 -10.55
N PHE A 119 -7.32 -1.09 -10.73
CA PHE A 119 -7.00 -1.67 -12.03
C PHE A 119 -7.99 -1.26 -13.12
N TYR A 120 -9.30 -1.21 -12.79
CA TYR A 120 -10.30 -0.69 -13.72
C TYR A 120 -10.06 0.78 -14.08
N HIS A 121 -9.76 1.64 -13.11
CA HIS A 121 -9.46 3.06 -13.40
C HIS A 121 -8.21 3.22 -14.28
N VAL A 122 -7.16 2.45 -14.02
CA VAL A 122 -5.93 2.48 -14.84
C VAL A 122 -6.23 2.04 -16.28
N SER A 123 -7.02 0.98 -16.46
CA SER A 123 -7.38 0.51 -17.80
C SER A 123 -8.21 1.52 -18.60
N GLN A 124 -9.07 2.28 -17.93
CA GLN A 124 -9.87 3.36 -18.55
C GLN A 124 -9.00 4.56 -18.97
N ALA A 125 -7.84 4.76 -18.34
CA ALA A 125 -6.87 5.78 -18.72
C ALA A 125 -6.00 5.37 -19.93
N MET A 126 -6.08 4.11 -20.37
CA MET A 126 -5.34 3.57 -21.52
C MET A 126 -6.20 3.52 -22.78
N PRO A 127 -5.58 3.39 -23.98
CA PRO A 127 -6.31 3.03 -25.19
C PRO A 127 -7.08 1.73 -24.99
N ALA A 128 -8.32 1.64 -25.49
CA ALA A 128 -9.21 0.49 -25.32
C ALA A 128 -8.56 -0.91 -25.51
N PRO A 129 -7.78 -1.18 -26.59
CA PRO A 129 -7.14 -2.49 -26.73
C PRO A 129 -6.08 -2.76 -25.65
N GLN A 130 -5.35 -1.72 -25.21
CA GLN A 130 -4.30 -1.86 -24.20
C GLN A 130 -4.86 -1.94 -22.78
N GLY A 131 -5.92 -1.17 -22.48
CA GLY A 131 -6.63 -1.26 -21.21
C GLY A 131 -7.19 -2.66 -20.95
N LYS A 132 -7.73 -3.31 -22.00
CA LYS A 132 -8.20 -4.70 -21.91
C LYS A 132 -7.06 -5.67 -21.60
N ARG A 133 -5.95 -5.60 -22.35
CA ARG A 133 -4.74 -6.42 -22.11
C ARG A 133 -4.19 -6.21 -20.69
N TYR A 134 -4.15 -4.96 -20.23
CA TYR A 134 -3.70 -4.61 -18.88
C TYR A 134 -4.57 -5.28 -17.80
N LEU A 135 -5.90 -5.23 -17.92
CA LEU A 135 -6.78 -5.90 -16.95
C LEU A 135 -6.60 -7.41 -16.92
N GLU A 136 -6.52 -8.04 -18.09
CA GLU A 136 -6.29 -9.48 -18.20
C GLU A 136 -4.98 -9.87 -17.49
N GLU A 137 -3.92 -9.10 -17.69
CA GLU A 137 -2.64 -9.33 -17.05
C GLU A 137 -2.68 -9.08 -15.53
N MET A 138 -3.30 -7.99 -15.07
CA MET A 138 -3.41 -7.72 -13.63
C MET A 138 -4.25 -8.77 -12.91
N HIS A 139 -5.34 -9.24 -13.52
CA HIS A 139 -6.13 -10.35 -12.97
C HIS A 139 -5.31 -11.64 -12.92
N ARG A 140 -4.53 -11.94 -13.97
CA ARG A 140 -3.64 -13.11 -14.00
C ARG A 140 -2.62 -13.07 -12.88
N LEU A 141 -2.01 -11.91 -12.60
CA LEU A 141 -1.01 -11.76 -11.54
C LEU A 141 -1.62 -11.74 -10.13
N THR A 142 -2.87 -11.27 -9.98
CA THR A 142 -3.45 -11.00 -8.66
C THR A 142 -4.39 -12.09 -8.16
N LEU A 143 -5.18 -12.68 -9.07
CA LEU A 143 -6.28 -13.59 -8.71
C LEU A 143 -5.95 -15.06 -9.00
N VAL A 144 -5.02 -15.33 -9.91
CA VAL A 144 -4.53 -16.69 -10.11
C VAL A 144 -3.62 -17.02 -8.93
N PRO A 145 -3.87 -18.11 -8.19
CA PRO A 145 -3.07 -18.44 -7.01
C PRO A 145 -1.59 -18.51 -7.37
N HIS A 146 -0.78 -17.60 -6.81
CA HIS A 146 0.63 -17.89 -6.62
C HIS A 146 0.71 -19.09 -5.68
N VAL A 147 1.27 -20.19 -6.17
CA VAL A 147 1.49 -21.44 -5.43
C VAL A 147 2.29 -21.13 -4.16
N GLY A 148 1.59 -20.81 -3.07
CA GLY A 148 2.21 -20.19 -1.88
C GLY A 148 1.45 -20.30 -0.57
N SER A 149 0.30 -20.98 -0.53
CA SER A 149 -0.41 -21.47 0.68
C SER A 149 -1.67 -22.22 0.20
N PRO A 150 -1.94 -23.51 0.51
CA PRO A 150 -1.44 -24.45 1.51
C PRO A 150 -0.65 -25.64 0.92
N ALA A 151 -0.06 -25.49 -0.28
CA ALA A 151 0.78 -26.53 -0.89
C ALA A 151 2.03 -26.89 -0.05
N LEU A 152 2.45 -26.02 0.88
CA LEU A 152 3.54 -26.29 1.82
C LEU A 152 3.15 -27.26 2.96
N MET A 153 1.87 -27.62 3.10
CA MET A 153 1.40 -28.63 4.06
C MET A 153 1.17 -30.01 3.40
N VAL A 154 1.17 -30.08 2.07
CA VAL A 154 1.10 -31.34 1.32
C VAL A 154 2.51 -31.65 0.81
N GLY A 155 3.28 -32.31 1.66
CA GLY A 155 4.51 -32.96 1.19
C GLY A 155 4.17 -33.98 0.09
N PRO A 156 5.09 -34.27 -0.85
CA PRO A 156 4.85 -35.23 -1.93
C PRO A 156 4.52 -36.67 -1.49
N ASP A 157 4.51 -36.94 -0.18
CA ASP A 157 4.40 -38.29 0.39
C ASP A 157 3.01 -38.66 0.93
N SER A 158 2.00 -37.78 0.87
CA SER A 158 0.66 -38.10 1.43
C SER A 158 -0.22 -39.01 0.55
N HIS A 159 0.34 -39.69 -0.45
CA HIS A 159 -0.33 -40.70 -1.26
C HIS A 159 0.40 -42.05 -1.25
N ALA A 160 0.66 -42.63 -0.06
CA ALA A 160 1.11 -44.02 0.01
C ALA A 160 0.90 -44.68 1.39
N HIS A 161 -0.35 -44.85 1.84
CA HIS A 161 -0.66 -45.90 2.82
C HIS A 161 -1.92 -46.66 2.39
N GLY A 162 -1.76 -47.52 1.38
CA GLY A 162 -2.60 -48.70 1.25
C GLY A 162 -2.16 -49.70 2.32
N HIS A 163 -2.99 -49.91 3.34
CA HIS A 163 -2.85 -51.04 4.25
C HIS A 163 -3.47 -52.28 3.59
N PRO A 164 -2.72 -53.37 3.38
CA PRO A 164 -3.31 -54.66 3.04
C PRO A 164 -3.81 -55.33 4.31
N HIS A 165 -5.08 -55.75 4.30
CA HIS A 165 -5.62 -56.81 5.15
C HIS A 165 -6.13 -57.92 4.22
#